data_AF-A0A497J7X6-F1
#
_entry.id   AF-A0A497J7X6-F1
#
_cell.length_a   1.000
_cell.length_b   1.000
_cell.length_c   1.000
_cell.angle_alpha   90.00
_cell.angle_beta   90.00
_cell.angle_gamma   90.00
#
_symmetry.space_group_name_H-M   'P 1'
#
loop_
_entity.id
_entity.type
_entity.pdbx_description
1 polymer ?
#
loop_
_entity_poly.entity_id
_entity_poly.type
_entity_poly.pdbx_seq_one_letter_code
_entity_poly.pdbx_strand_id
1 'polypeptide(L)'
;MKMNKKILLVFILSFLLSLTLASSKLSISQTTVVKTVKILAAQDAYIKGRSSTNYGSEKELIVGRGGGEVYRTFIYFNLSSLPHNAIIVSAKLWIQVKENDLNTDTILYVRRVEQYWSEDWITWYDRSPIDKWSNAGGDIAGTVFAQAVAKSTDPAGTYYYFDITEL
;
A
#
# COMPACT_ATOMS: atom_id res chain seq x y z
N MET A 1 14.56 -79.08 -7.92
CA MET A 1 13.15 -78.75 -7.58
C MET A 1 12.60 -77.83 -8.66
N LYS A 2 11.77 -78.34 -9.58
CA LYS A 2 11.29 -77.61 -10.77
C LYS A 2 10.07 -76.77 -10.35
N MET A 3 10.30 -75.50 -10.00
CA MET A 3 9.23 -74.62 -9.55
C MET A 3 8.24 -74.36 -10.68
N ASN A 4 6.94 -74.54 -10.42
CA ASN A 4 5.89 -74.44 -11.43
C ASN A 4 5.78 -73.00 -11.93
N LYS A 5 5.93 -72.78 -13.25
CA LYS A 5 5.86 -71.45 -13.88
C LYS A 5 4.56 -70.70 -13.55
N LYS A 6 3.46 -71.42 -13.27
CA LYS A 6 2.19 -70.83 -12.83
C LYS A 6 2.24 -70.28 -11.40
N ILE A 7 2.98 -70.92 -10.50
CA ILE A 7 3.15 -70.48 -9.10
C ILE A 7 4.08 -69.25 -9.04
N LEU A 8 5.12 -69.20 -9.88
CA LEU A 8 6.00 -68.03 -10.01
C LEU A 8 5.26 -66.79 -10.57
N LEU A 9 4.34 -66.97 -11.53
CA LEU A 9 3.54 -65.87 -12.09
C LEU A 9 2.57 -65.26 -11.08
N VAL A 10 1.95 -66.09 -10.22
CA VAL A 10 1.01 -65.63 -9.18
C VAL A 10 1.72 -64.81 -8.10
N PHE A 11 2.96 -65.17 -7.73
CA PHE A 11 3.76 -64.38 -6.78
C PHE A 11 4.23 -63.03 -7.36
N ILE A 12 4.58 -62.99 -8.66
CA ILE A 12 4.96 -61.75 -9.33
C ILE A 12 3.76 -60.82 -9.51
N LEU A 13 2.56 -61.36 -9.80
CA LEU A 13 1.33 -60.58 -9.85
C LEU A 13 0.88 -60.08 -8.47
N SER A 14 1.04 -60.87 -7.40
CA SER A 14 0.72 -60.42 -6.05
C SER A 14 1.69 -59.36 -5.53
N PHE A 15 2.97 -59.42 -5.94
CA PHE A 15 3.96 -58.41 -5.58
C PHE A 15 3.79 -57.12 -6.40
N LEU A 16 3.34 -57.21 -7.67
CA LEU A 16 2.96 -56.04 -8.47
C LEU A 16 1.65 -55.37 -7.98
N LEU A 17 0.73 -56.13 -7.38
CA LEU A 17 -0.53 -55.58 -6.86
C LEU A 17 -0.36 -54.91 -5.48
N SER A 18 0.67 -55.28 -4.72
CA SER A 18 1.00 -54.62 -3.44
C SER A 18 1.83 -53.35 -3.58
N LEU A 19 2.39 -53.07 -4.78
CA LEU A 19 3.22 -51.89 -5.05
C LEU A 19 2.46 -50.80 -5.82
N THR A 20 1.14 -50.70 -5.62
CA THR A 20 0.47 -49.41 -5.74
C THR A 20 0.30 -48.87 -4.33
N LEU A 21 1.40 -48.45 -3.70
CA LEU A 21 1.26 -47.42 -2.66
C LEU A 21 0.59 -46.27 -3.40
N ALA A 22 -0.70 -46.08 -3.12
CA ALA A 22 -1.39 -44.87 -3.45
C ALA A 22 -0.53 -43.75 -2.89
N SER A 23 0.25 -43.10 -3.77
CA SER A 23 0.89 -41.84 -3.45
C SER A 23 -0.25 -40.84 -3.41
N SER A 24 -1.00 -40.85 -2.32
CA SER A 24 -1.97 -39.81 -2.04
C SER A 24 -1.14 -38.54 -1.90
N LYS A 25 -1.16 -37.72 -2.94
CA LYS A 25 -0.66 -36.36 -2.83
C LYS A 25 -1.48 -35.72 -1.71
N LEU A 26 -0.85 -35.49 -0.56
CA LEU A 26 -1.40 -34.65 0.49
C LEU A 26 -1.59 -33.26 -0.11
N SER A 27 -2.80 -33.00 -0.60
CA SER A 27 -3.22 -31.66 -0.98
C SER A 27 -3.59 -30.97 0.32
N ILE A 28 -2.64 -30.27 0.92
CA ILE A 28 -2.93 -29.36 2.02
C ILE A 28 -3.75 -28.23 1.40
N SER A 29 -5.06 -28.23 1.65
CA SER A 29 -5.91 -27.11 1.24
C SER A 29 -5.56 -25.94 2.16
N GLN A 30 -4.71 -25.04 1.67
CA GLN A 30 -4.39 -23.81 2.40
C GLN A 30 -5.60 -22.90 2.32
N THR A 31 -6.32 -22.75 3.43
CA THR A 31 -7.40 -21.78 3.53
C THR A 31 -6.80 -20.38 3.56
N THR A 32 -6.80 -19.69 2.42
CA THR A 32 -6.46 -18.27 2.36
C THR A 32 -7.58 -17.47 3.03
N VAL A 33 -7.33 -17.00 4.25
CA VAL A 33 -8.23 -16.08 4.94
C VAL A 33 -7.91 -14.66 4.48
N VAL A 34 -8.81 -14.04 3.72
CA VAL A 34 -8.71 -12.63 3.34
C VAL A 34 -9.34 -11.79 4.46
N LYS A 35 -8.54 -10.90 5.05
CA LYS A 35 -9.00 -9.97 6.09
C LYS A 35 -8.86 -8.54 5.61
N THR A 36 -9.94 -7.77 5.72
CA THR A 36 -9.92 -6.32 5.51
C THR A 36 -9.67 -5.61 6.84
N VAL A 37 -8.72 -4.67 6.86
CA VAL A 37 -8.39 -3.83 8.02
C VAL A 37 -8.50 -2.37 7.61
N LYS A 38 -9.09 -1.54 8.46
CA LYS A 38 -9.04 -0.07 8.32
C LYS A 38 -7.88 0.43 9.15
N ILE A 39 -6.97 1.19 8.53
CA ILE A 39 -5.81 1.79 9.18
C ILE A 39 -5.97 3.31 9.03
N LEU A 40 -5.96 4.01 10.15
CA LEU A 40 -5.97 5.49 10.16
C LEU A 40 -4.55 6.01 9.99
N ALA A 41 -4.42 7.25 9.53
CA ALA A 41 -3.13 7.93 9.51
C ALA A 41 -2.55 7.94 10.94
N ALA A 42 -1.28 7.58 11.05
CA ALA A 42 -0.52 7.63 12.30
C ALA A 42 0.26 8.95 12.43
N GLN A 43 0.54 9.59 11.31
CA GLN A 43 1.06 10.96 11.20
C GLN A 43 0.50 11.57 9.93
N ASP A 44 0.14 12.85 9.94
CA ASP A 44 -0.21 13.61 8.77
C ASP A 44 0.22 15.08 8.86
N ALA A 45 0.62 15.64 7.72
CA ALA A 45 0.99 17.05 7.65
C ALA A 45 0.84 17.53 6.21
N TYR A 46 0.76 18.84 6.01
CA TYR A 46 1.07 19.41 4.71
C TYR A 46 2.27 20.33 4.79
N ILE A 47 2.94 20.51 3.65
CA ILE A 47 4.00 21.50 3.49
C ILE A 47 3.59 22.49 2.42
N LYS A 48 4.02 23.74 2.61
CA LYS A 48 3.80 24.84 1.68
C LYS A 48 5.11 25.24 1.02
N GLY A 49 5.03 25.50 -0.28
CA GLY A 49 6.12 25.99 -1.11
C GLY A 49 6.95 27.06 -0.41
N ARG A 50 8.28 26.85 -0.39
CA ARG A 50 9.28 27.80 0.13
C ARG A 50 9.11 28.20 1.60
N SER A 51 8.31 27.47 2.38
CA SER A 51 8.02 27.79 3.78
C SER A 51 8.77 26.87 4.75
N SER A 52 9.38 27.47 5.78
CA SER A 52 9.96 26.76 6.93
C SER A 52 8.95 26.58 8.08
N THR A 53 7.67 26.81 7.83
CA THR A 53 6.62 26.60 8.82
C THR A 53 6.19 25.14 8.81
N ASN A 54 6.11 24.54 10.00
CA ASN A 54 5.48 23.23 10.18
C ASN A 54 3.96 23.41 10.31
N TYR A 55 3.21 22.52 9.66
CA TYR A 55 1.74 22.50 9.68
C TYR A 55 1.19 21.16 10.16
N GLY A 56 1.97 20.37 10.91
CA GLY A 56 1.54 19.05 11.41
C GLY A 56 0.44 19.11 12.47
N SER A 57 0.24 20.28 13.10
CA SER A 57 -0.85 20.48 14.07
C SER A 57 -2.15 21.03 13.46
N GLU A 58 -2.16 21.28 12.15
CA GLU A 58 -3.36 21.80 11.47
C GLU A 58 -4.46 20.75 11.40
N LYS A 59 -5.72 21.18 11.48
CA LYS A 59 -6.87 20.25 11.48
C LYS A 59 -7.25 19.73 10.09
N GLU A 60 -6.67 20.33 9.05
CA GLU A 60 -7.00 20.09 7.66
C GLU A 60 -5.72 19.99 6.83
N LEU A 61 -5.74 19.07 5.87
CA LEU A 61 -4.63 18.85 4.95
C LEU A 61 -4.89 19.61 3.65
N ILE A 62 -3.88 20.34 3.18
CA ILE A 62 -3.97 21.12 1.94
C ILE A 62 -3.11 20.45 0.86
N VAL A 63 -3.70 20.23 -0.32
CA VAL A 63 -3.02 19.74 -1.51
C VAL A 63 -3.38 20.60 -2.71
N GLY A 64 -2.41 20.87 -3.58
CA GLY A 64 -2.63 21.60 -4.83
C GLY A 64 -1.75 22.84 -4.93
N ARG A 65 -2.30 23.92 -5.49
CA ARG A 65 -1.59 25.18 -5.73
C ARG A 65 -2.51 26.37 -5.46
N GLY A 66 -1.99 27.39 -4.78
CA GLY A 66 -2.73 28.59 -4.44
C GLY A 66 -1.80 29.73 -4.07
N GLY A 67 -2.12 30.97 -4.46
CA GLY A 67 -1.30 32.14 -4.13
C GLY A 67 0.14 32.10 -4.67
N GLY A 68 0.39 31.34 -5.74
CA GLY A 68 1.73 31.15 -6.31
C GLY A 68 2.59 30.06 -5.65
N GLU A 69 2.07 29.40 -4.61
CA GLU A 69 2.78 28.35 -3.87
C GLU A 69 2.16 26.96 -4.12
N VAL A 70 2.96 25.93 -3.87
CA VAL A 70 2.57 24.51 -3.98
C VAL A 70 2.30 23.95 -2.60
N TYR A 71 1.20 23.21 -2.43
CA TYR A 71 0.85 22.51 -1.21
C TYR A 71 0.93 21.00 -1.43
N ARG A 72 1.57 20.30 -0.49
CA ARG A 72 1.79 18.85 -0.56
C ARG A 72 1.42 18.22 0.76
N THR A 73 0.50 17.26 0.70
CA THR A 73 0.08 16.45 1.85
C THR A 73 0.99 15.23 2.01
N PHE A 74 1.36 14.93 3.25
CA PHE A 74 2.12 13.78 3.71
C PHE A 74 1.23 13.00 4.66
N ILE A 75 1.14 11.69 4.46
CA ILE A 75 0.36 10.79 5.31
C ILE A 75 1.20 9.53 5.53
N TYR A 76 1.34 9.13 6.78
CA TYR A 76 2.04 7.93 7.17
C TYR A 76 1.08 6.97 7.87
N PHE A 77 1.16 5.69 7.52
CA PHE A 77 0.34 4.63 8.11
C PHE A 77 1.23 3.66 8.88
N ASN A 78 0.89 3.41 10.14
CA ASN A 78 1.55 2.34 10.90
C ASN A 78 0.94 0.99 10.54
N LEU A 79 1.72 0.13 9.88
CA LEU A 79 1.31 -1.20 9.43
C LEU A 79 1.59 -2.31 10.45
N SER A 80 2.05 -1.99 11.67
CA SER A 80 2.43 -3.00 12.68
C SER A 80 1.27 -3.89 13.16
N SER A 81 0.03 -3.52 12.86
CA SER A 81 -1.16 -4.35 13.13
C SER A 81 -1.36 -5.48 12.12
N LEU A 82 -0.69 -5.42 10.97
CA LEU A 82 -0.73 -6.47 9.96
C LEU A 82 0.22 -7.62 10.33
N PRO A 83 -0.16 -8.87 10.06
CA PRO A 83 0.77 -10.00 10.18
C PRO A 83 2.03 -9.77 9.34
N HIS A 84 3.19 -10.19 9.84
CA HIS A 84 4.48 -9.96 9.16
C HIS A 84 4.56 -10.60 7.76
N ASN A 85 3.81 -11.69 7.54
CA ASN A 85 3.70 -12.40 6.26
C ASN A 85 2.38 -12.11 5.52
N ALA A 86 1.71 -11.00 5.83
CA ALA A 86 0.50 -10.61 5.12
C ALA A 86 0.80 -10.36 3.64
N ILE A 87 0.02 -10.99 2.76
CA ILE A 87 0.01 -10.69 1.33
C ILE A 87 -1.07 -9.63 1.10
N ILE A 88 -0.69 -8.48 0.57
CA ILE A 88 -1.63 -7.41 0.24
C ILE A 88 -2.40 -7.82 -1.02
N VAL A 89 -3.69 -8.10 -0.87
CA VAL A 89 -4.59 -8.41 -2.00
C VAL A 89 -5.18 -7.15 -2.62
N SER A 90 -5.45 -6.14 -1.79
CA SER A 90 -5.91 -4.81 -2.22
C SER A 90 -5.61 -3.78 -1.14
N ALA A 91 -5.19 -2.59 -1.54
CA ALA A 91 -5.06 -1.44 -0.65
C ALA A 91 -5.70 -0.20 -1.30
N LYS A 92 -6.50 0.53 -0.53
CA LYS A 92 -7.18 1.75 -0.99
C LYS A 92 -6.95 2.89 -0.02
N LEU A 93 -6.45 4.01 -0.51
CA LEU A 93 -6.37 5.27 0.23
C LEU A 93 -7.66 6.08 0.01
N TRP A 94 -8.25 6.54 1.10
CA TRP A 94 -9.53 7.26 1.12
C TRP A 94 -9.27 8.68 1.60
N ILE A 95 -9.62 9.67 0.80
CA ILE A 95 -9.49 11.10 1.13
C ILE A 95 -10.84 11.76 0.93
N GLN A 96 -11.28 12.54 1.91
CA GLN A 96 -12.50 13.34 1.82
C GLN A 96 -12.15 14.79 1.56
N VAL A 97 -12.84 15.42 0.60
CA VAL A 97 -12.78 16.85 0.35
C VAL A 97 -13.50 17.56 1.48
N LYS A 98 -12.78 18.38 2.23
CA LYS A 98 -13.36 19.26 3.25
C LYS A 98 -13.84 20.57 2.64
N GLU A 99 -12.96 21.21 1.87
CA GLU A 99 -13.22 22.43 1.10
C GLU A 99 -12.56 22.30 -0.29
N ASN A 100 -13.08 23.03 -1.28
CA ASN A 100 -12.62 22.97 -2.66
C ASN A 100 -12.46 24.39 -3.24
N ASP A 101 -11.20 24.84 -3.34
CA ASP A 101 -10.84 26.15 -3.90
C ASP A 101 -10.23 26.05 -5.31
N LEU A 102 -10.47 24.93 -6.00
CA LEU A 102 -9.94 24.71 -7.35
C LEU A 102 -10.68 25.59 -8.36
N ASN A 103 -9.95 26.39 -9.12
CA ASN A 103 -10.52 27.15 -10.25
C ASN A 103 -10.69 26.29 -11.52
N THR A 104 -9.91 25.22 -11.64
CA THR A 104 -9.93 24.27 -12.76
C THR A 104 -9.71 22.85 -12.25
N ASP A 105 -10.20 21.88 -13.01
CA ASP A 105 -9.89 20.46 -12.77
C ASP A 105 -8.39 20.23 -12.58
N THR A 106 -8.03 19.49 -11.54
CA THR A 106 -6.65 19.27 -11.12
C THR A 106 -6.39 17.79 -10.90
N ILE A 107 -5.27 17.28 -11.41
CA ILE A 107 -4.86 15.90 -11.16
C ILE A 107 -4.17 15.82 -9.80
N LEU A 108 -4.74 15.03 -8.89
CA LEU A 108 -4.10 14.64 -7.64
C LEU A 108 -3.24 13.40 -7.90
N TYR A 109 -1.99 13.45 -7.45
CA TYR A 109 -1.04 12.34 -7.55
C TYR A 109 -0.74 11.78 -6.17
N VAL A 110 -0.76 10.45 -6.06
CA VAL A 110 -0.27 9.71 -4.89
C VAL A 110 1.09 9.12 -5.23
N ARG A 111 2.06 9.40 -4.37
CA ARG A 111 3.46 9.02 -4.54
C ARG A 111 4.02 8.55 -3.20
N ARG A 112 4.96 7.62 -3.24
CA ARG A 112 5.66 7.14 -2.05
C ARG A 112 6.71 8.16 -1.63
N VAL A 113 6.78 8.43 -0.33
CA VAL A 113 7.88 9.16 0.29
C VAL A 113 8.92 8.14 0.72
N GLU A 114 10.15 8.26 0.23
CA GLU A 114 11.19 7.24 0.45
C GLU A 114 11.91 7.39 1.79
N GLN A 115 11.90 8.60 2.35
CA GLN A 115 12.58 8.94 3.60
C GLN A 115 11.58 9.13 4.74
N TYR A 116 12.00 8.76 5.95
CA TYR A 116 11.23 9.07 7.14
C TYR A 116 11.12 10.58 7.34
N TRP A 117 9.94 11.01 7.78
CA TRP A 117 9.65 12.38 8.18
C TRP A 117 8.90 12.38 9.52
N SER A 118 9.01 13.49 10.24
CA SER A 118 8.37 13.71 11.54
C SER A 118 7.28 14.75 11.40
N GLU A 119 6.06 14.41 11.80
CA GLU A 119 4.88 15.29 11.80
C GLU A 119 5.12 16.64 12.47
N ASP A 120 5.74 16.64 13.65
CA ASP A 120 6.02 17.85 14.43
C ASP A 120 7.09 18.77 13.84
N TRP A 121 7.78 18.35 12.78
CA TRP A 121 8.96 19.05 12.26
C TRP A 121 9.01 19.25 10.76
N ILE A 122 8.24 18.48 9.99
CA ILE A 122 8.28 18.53 8.53
C ILE A 122 7.97 19.94 8.02
N THR A 123 8.81 20.45 7.12
CA THR A 123 8.64 21.71 6.40
C THR A 123 8.96 21.51 4.92
N TRP A 124 8.94 22.59 4.14
CA TRP A 124 9.41 22.53 2.75
C TRP A 124 10.89 22.13 2.63
N TYR A 125 11.72 22.42 3.64
CA TYR A 125 13.17 22.21 3.57
C TYR A 125 13.64 21.05 4.45
N ASP A 126 12.97 20.81 5.58
CA ASP A 126 13.38 19.85 6.59
C ASP A 126 12.36 18.70 6.68
N ARG A 127 12.84 17.46 6.84
CA ARG A 127 11.99 16.27 7.02
C ARG A 127 11.91 15.81 8.47
N SER A 128 12.91 16.16 9.26
CA SER A 128 13.02 15.83 10.68
C SER A 128 13.83 16.94 11.39
N PRO A 129 13.97 16.89 12.73
CA PRO A 129 14.81 17.85 13.46
C PRO A 129 16.28 17.89 13.03
N ILE A 130 16.78 16.81 12.42
CA ILE A 130 18.20 16.62 12.10
C ILE A 130 18.46 16.42 10.60
N ASP A 131 17.42 16.21 9.80
CA ASP A 131 17.55 15.87 8.39
C ASP A 131 16.78 16.83 7.49
N LYS A 132 17.40 17.13 6.35
CA LYS A 132 16.81 17.89 5.25
C LYS A 132 16.30 16.97 4.15
N TRP A 133 15.37 17.50 3.36
CA TRP A 133 15.11 16.93 2.03
C TRP A 133 16.34 17.14 1.13
N SER A 134 16.66 16.15 0.31
CA SER A 134 17.71 16.27 -0.72
C SER A 134 17.31 17.33 -1.75
N ASN A 135 16.02 17.34 -2.10
CA ASN A 135 15.34 18.34 -2.91
C ASN A 135 14.15 18.89 -2.11
N ALA A 136 14.14 20.20 -1.90
CA ALA A 136 13.08 20.86 -1.14
C ALA A 136 11.68 20.48 -1.66
N GLY A 137 10.77 20.23 -0.72
CA GLY A 137 9.39 19.84 -0.98
C GLY A 137 9.13 18.34 -0.85
N GLY A 138 10.01 17.54 -0.24
CA GLY A 138 9.63 16.18 0.19
C GLY A 138 10.26 14.99 -0.50
N ASP A 139 11.36 15.15 -1.25
CA ASP A 139 12.01 14.04 -1.99
C ASP A 139 11.01 13.11 -2.68
N ILE A 140 10.11 13.70 -3.47
CA ILE A 140 9.01 12.99 -4.11
C ILE A 140 9.55 11.97 -5.11
N ALA A 141 9.20 10.69 -4.94
CA ALA A 141 9.52 9.64 -5.90
C ALA A 141 8.96 9.97 -7.30
N GLY A 142 9.75 9.68 -8.34
CA GLY A 142 9.36 9.92 -9.73
C GLY A 142 8.14 9.11 -10.19
N THR A 143 7.90 7.95 -9.56
CA THR A 143 6.76 7.08 -9.82
C THR A 143 5.46 7.65 -9.25
N VAL A 144 4.41 7.70 -10.08
CA VAL A 144 3.02 7.92 -9.65
C VAL A 144 2.39 6.55 -9.43
N PHE A 145 1.94 6.27 -8.22
CA PHE A 145 1.28 5.00 -7.89
C PHE A 145 -0.23 5.04 -8.13
N ALA A 146 -0.84 6.20 -7.88
CA ALA A 146 -2.25 6.41 -8.16
C ALA A 146 -2.52 7.88 -8.49
N GLN A 147 -3.62 8.14 -9.19
CA GLN A 147 -4.07 9.48 -9.48
C GLN A 147 -5.60 9.56 -9.54
N ALA A 148 -6.12 10.76 -9.36
CA ALA A 148 -7.53 11.09 -9.54
C ALA A 148 -7.64 12.50 -10.11
N VAL A 149 -8.67 12.76 -10.93
CA VAL A 149 -8.98 14.12 -11.38
C VAL A 149 -9.95 14.72 -10.38
N ALA A 150 -9.49 15.71 -9.62
CA ALA A 150 -10.35 16.52 -8.78
C ALA A 150 -11.03 17.60 -9.61
N LYS A 151 -12.35 17.68 -9.55
CA LYS A 151 -13.12 18.68 -10.31
C LYS A 151 -13.18 19.98 -9.53
N SER A 152 -13.09 21.10 -10.25
CA SER A 152 -13.37 22.41 -9.65
C SER A 152 -14.81 22.55 -9.14
N THR A 153 -15.70 21.66 -9.58
CA THR A 153 -17.11 21.63 -9.18
C THR A 153 -17.41 20.59 -8.09
N ASP A 154 -16.42 19.84 -7.60
CA ASP A 154 -16.69 18.82 -6.59
C ASP A 154 -17.11 19.47 -5.27
N PRO A 155 -18.26 19.07 -4.67
CA PRO A 155 -18.70 19.64 -3.42
C PRO A 155 -17.88 19.11 -2.23
N ALA A 156 -17.90 19.85 -1.13
CA ALA A 156 -17.47 19.35 0.17
C ALA A 156 -18.16 18.01 0.49
N GLY A 157 -17.41 17.08 1.07
CA GLY A 157 -17.83 15.72 1.37
C GLY A 157 -17.56 14.70 0.27
N THR A 158 -17.11 15.12 -0.92
CA THR A 158 -16.67 14.23 -2.00
C THR A 158 -15.53 13.32 -1.53
N TYR A 159 -15.56 12.05 -1.91
CA TYR A 159 -14.50 11.08 -1.59
C TYR A 159 -13.69 10.74 -2.83
N TYR A 160 -12.36 10.81 -2.70
CA TYR A 160 -11.42 10.18 -3.62
C TYR A 160 -10.95 8.84 -3.05
N TYR A 161 -10.91 7.85 -3.94
CA TYR A 161 -10.40 6.52 -3.66
C TYR A 161 -9.22 6.28 -4.60
N PHE A 162 -8.05 6.09 -4.03
CA PHE A 162 -6.84 5.75 -4.77
C PHE A 162 -6.54 4.28 -4.55
N ASP A 163 -6.45 3.50 -5.63
CA ASP A 163 -5.92 2.14 -5.56
C ASP A 163 -4.39 2.24 -5.43
N ILE A 164 -3.87 1.77 -4.30
CA ILE A 164 -2.45 1.80 -3.96
C ILE A 164 -1.93 0.38 -3.68
N THR A 165 -2.56 -0.62 -4.29
CA THR A 165 -2.22 -2.03 -4.08
C THR A 165 -0.76 -2.35 -4.45
N GLU A 166 -0.21 -1.62 -5.43
CA GLU A 166 1.16 -1.81 -5.95
C GLU A 166 2.24 -0.92 -5.27
N LEU A 167 1.91 -0.24 -4.17
CA LEU A 167 2.78 0.76 -3.51
C LEU A 167 3.82 0.19 -2.53
#